data_AF-A0A2K2U788-F1
#
_entry.id   AF-A0A2K2U788-F1
#
_cell.length_a   1.000
_cell.length_b   1.000
_cell.length_c   1.000
_cell.angle_alpha   90.00
_cell.angle_beta   90.00
_cell.angle_gamma   90.00
#
_symmetry.space_group_name_H-M   'P 1'
#
loop_
_entity.id
_entity.type
_entity.pdbx_description
1 polymer ?
#
loop_
_entity_poly.entity_id
_entity_poly.type
_entity_poly.pdbx_seq_one_letter_code
_entity_poly.pdbx_strand_id
1 'polypeptide(L)'
;MTLKTYLPENEEPPSSQIGATFEALAATIAARRDAGDESYTHRLLVGSPDGVLKKVMEESGEVALAAKDVESWATSSLAATLAVAGADEGDVLSVELPPEYATAVDHLRYEAADVVYHLLVVLERYGIDLDEFAAELNARMTEGERPRGAVRLREEHIKRGK
;
A
#
# COMPACT_ATOMS: atom_id res chain seq x y z
N MET A 1 -6.37 -21.07 -3.92
CA MET A 1 -6.73 -19.64 -3.97
C MET A 1 -7.07 -19.29 -5.40
N THR A 2 -8.20 -18.62 -5.63
CA THR A 2 -8.56 -18.11 -6.97
C THR A 2 -7.53 -17.08 -7.40
N LEU A 3 -7.06 -17.17 -8.65
CA LEU A 3 -6.19 -16.15 -9.24
C LEU A 3 -6.98 -14.82 -9.29
N LYS A 4 -6.57 -13.83 -8.50
CA LYS A 4 -7.29 -12.54 -8.38
C LYS A 4 -6.88 -11.51 -9.44
N THR A 5 -5.83 -11.80 -10.21
CA THR A 5 -5.27 -10.89 -11.21
C THR A 5 -5.27 -11.55 -12.57
N TYR A 6 -5.39 -10.74 -13.63
CA TYR A 6 -5.25 -11.19 -15.01
C TYR A 6 -4.47 -10.13 -15.80
N LEU A 7 -3.79 -10.57 -16.86
CA LEU A 7 -3.21 -9.68 -17.86
C LEU A 7 -4.21 -9.58 -19.03
N PRO A 8 -4.53 -8.37 -19.52
CA PRO A 8 -5.39 -8.22 -20.69
C PRO A 8 -4.83 -8.94 -21.92
N GLU A 9 -5.72 -9.41 -22.79
CA GLU A 9 -5.31 -10.09 -24.02
C GLU A 9 -4.51 -9.17 -24.94
N ASN A 10 -3.37 -9.66 -25.43
CA ASN A 10 -2.42 -8.95 -26.31
C ASN A 10 -1.62 -7.81 -25.66
N GLU A 11 -1.51 -7.78 -24.33
CA GLU A 11 -0.63 -6.85 -23.61
C GLU A 11 0.60 -7.58 -23.06
N GLU A 12 1.78 -6.96 -23.23
CA GLU A 12 3.00 -7.40 -22.55
C GLU A 12 3.13 -6.69 -21.21
N PRO A 13 3.36 -7.42 -20.09
CA PRO A 13 3.52 -6.77 -18.80
C PRO A 13 4.80 -5.92 -18.78
N PRO A 14 4.79 -4.72 -18.16
CA PRO A 14 6.02 -3.99 -17.88
C PRO A 14 7.03 -4.81 -17.08
N SER A 15 8.29 -4.39 -17.12
CA SER A 15 9.38 -4.99 -16.34
C SER A 15 9.10 -5.00 -14.83
N SER A 16 8.33 -4.03 -14.35
CA SER A 16 7.81 -3.97 -12.99
C SER A 16 6.37 -3.46 -13.01
N GLN A 17 5.41 -4.31 -12.64
CA GLN A 17 4.01 -3.92 -12.50
C GLN A 17 3.85 -2.75 -11.53
N ILE A 18 4.47 -2.84 -10.35
CA ILE A 18 4.32 -1.83 -9.30
C ILE A 18 5.02 -0.52 -9.65
N GLY A 19 6.21 -0.60 -10.26
CA GLY A 19 6.98 0.58 -10.69
C GLY A 19 6.23 1.37 -11.75
N ALA A 20 5.81 0.70 -12.83
CA ALA A 20 5.05 1.33 -13.90
C ALA A 20 3.71 1.92 -13.40
N THR A 21 3.04 1.24 -12.47
CA THR A 21 1.79 1.75 -11.87
C THR A 21 2.02 3.01 -11.05
N PHE A 22 3.08 3.05 -10.22
CA PHE A 22 3.39 4.22 -9.39
C PHE A 22 3.77 5.43 -10.24
N GLU A 23 4.59 5.22 -11.28
CA GLU A 23 4.96 6.27 -12.23
C GLU A 23 3.74 6.84 -12.95
N ALA A 24 2.87 5.98 -13.49
CA ALA A 24 1.64 6.39 -14.17
C ALA A 24 0.67 7.11 -13.22
N LEU A 25 0.55 6.63 -11.98
CA LEU A 25 -0.31 7.22 -10.97
C LEU A 25 0.20 8.60 -10.54
N ALA A 26 1.50 8.75 -10.26
CA ALA A 26 2.09 10.03 -9.90
C ALA A 26 1.94 11.04 -11.05
N ALA A 27 2.19 10.63 -12.30
CA ALA A 27 1.97 11.48 -13.47
C ALA A 27 0.50 11.92 -13.60
N THR A 28 -0.44 11.00 -13.33
CA THR A 28 -1.88 11.31 -13.32
C THR A 28 -2.24 12.31 -12.22
N ILE A 29 -1.69 12.12 -11.01
CA ILE A 29 -1.91 13.03 -9.88
C ILE A 29 -1.37 14.43 -10.19
N ALA A 30 -0.13 14.53 -10.70
CA ALA A 30 0.47 15.80 -11.09
C ALA A 30 -0.37 16.54 -12.16
N ALA A 31 -0.80 15.83 -13.21
CA ALA A 31 -1.65 16.40 -14.26
C ALA A 31 -3.01 16.90 -13.73
N ARG A 32 -3.54 16.29 -12.67
CA ARG A 32 -4.80 16.72 -12.05
C ARG A 32 -4.70 18.04 -11.28
N ARG A 33 -3.51 18.63 -11.13
CA ARG A 33 -3.36 19.99 -10.60
C ARG A 33 -4.13 21.02 -11.41
N ASP A 34 -4.31 20.80 -12.72
CA ASP A 34 -5.02 21.73 -13.61
C ASP A 34 -6.42 21.23 -14.02
N ALA A 35 -6.93 20.17 -13.39
CA ALA A 35 -8.20 19.52 -13.77
C ALA A 35 -9.47 20.26 -13.31
N GLY A 36 -9.35 21.31 -12.49
CA GLY A 36 -10.47 22.08 -11.95
C GLY A 36 -11.23 21.38 -10.82
N ASP A 37 -12.20 22.10 -10.24
CA ASP A 37 -12.83 21.75 -8.96
C ASP A 37 -13.66 20.45 -8.98
N GLU A 38 -14.05 19.95 -10.15
CA GLU A 38 -14.76 18.66 -10.29
C GLU A 38 -13.85 17.46 -9.93
N SER A 39 -12.54 17.61 -10.15
CA SER A 39 -11.56 16.56 -9.85
C SER A 39 -11.31 16.45 -8.35
N TYR A 40 -11.54 15.25 -7.80
CA TYR A 40 -11.23 14.95 -6.40
C TYR A 40 -9.77 15.23 -6.06
N THR A 41 -8.83 14.76 -6.90
CA THR A 41 -7.39 15.00 -6.71
C THR A 41 -7.05 16.48 -6.79
N HIS A 42 -7.68 17.25 -7.69
CA HIS A 42 -7.46 18.69 -7.79
C HIS A 42 -7.78 19.37 -6.45
N ARG A 43 -8.96 19.11 -5.87
CA ARG A 43 -9.36 19.66 -4.57
C ARG A 43 -8.38 19.30 -3.45
N LEU A 44 -7.81 18.09 -3.47
CA LEU A 44 -6.78 17.69 -2.51
C LEU A 44 -5.43 18.40 -2.73
N LEU A 45 -5.06 18.70 -3.97
CA LEU A 45 -3.80 19.38 -4.32
C LEU A 45 -3.87 20.87 -4.02
N VAL A 46 -4.98 21.55 -4.36
CA VAL A 46 -5.09 23.02 -4.29
C VAL A 46 -5.85 23.54 -3.07
N GLY A 47 -6.76 22.72 -2.50
CA GLY A 47 -7.60 23.09 -1.35
C GLY A 47 -6.82 23.14 -0.03
N SER A 48 -7.49 23.14 1.12
CA SER A 48 -6.80 23.12 2.43
C SER A 48 -5.90 21.87 2.58
N PRO A 49 -4.66 22.01 3.10
CA PRO A 49 -3.81 20.85 3.44
C PRO A 49 -4.50 19.85 4.37
N ASP A 50 -5.36 20.33 5.28
CA ASP A 50 -6.08 19.48 6.24
C ASP A 50 -6.91 18.40 5.55
N GLY A 51 -7.41 18.66 4.34
CA GLY A 51 -8.20 17.70 3.57
C GLY A 51 -7.40 16.43 3.26
N VAL A 52 -6.24 16.59 2.61
CA VAL A 52 -5.40 15.44 2.24
C VAL A 52 -4.72 14.82 3.46
N LEU A 53 -4.30 15.63 4.45
CA LEU A 53 -3.66 15.12 5.66
C LEU A 53 -4.62 14.31 6.53
N LYS A 54 -5.89 14.72 6.61
CA LYS A 54 -6.94 13.92 7.27
C LYS A 54 -7.08 12.56 6.59
N LYS A 55 -7.12 12.52 5.25
CA LYS A 55 -7.20 11.25 4.50
C LYS A 55 -6.01 10.36 4.82
N VAL A 56 -4.77 10.86 4.77
CA VAL A 56 -3.58 10.05 5.13
C VAL A 56 -3.73 9.38 6.50
N MET A 57 -4.23 10.12 7.51
CA MET A 57 -4.44 9.57 8.85
C MET A 57 -5.59 8.56 8.92
N GLU A 58 -6.70 8.86 8.25
CA GLU A 58 -7.90 8.00 8.16
C GLU A 58 -7.54 6.65 7.54
N GLU A 59 -6.96 6.65 6.34
CA GLU A 59 -6.57 5.43 5.62
C GLU A 59 -5.53 4.61 6.38
N SER A 60 -4.57 5.27 7.04
CA SER A 60 -3.57 4.57 7.84
C SER A 60 -4.22 3.82 9.02
N GLY A 61 -5.28 4.40 9.60
CA GLY A 61 -6.08 3.75 10.63
C GLY A 61 -6.92 2.60 10.07
N GLU A 62 -7.53 2.79 8.91
CA GLU A 62 -8.35 1.78 8.23
C GLU A 62 -7.52 0.55 7.81
N VAL A 63 -6.31 0.75 7.27
CA VAL A 63 -5.34 -0.34 7.03
C VAL A 63 -5.05 -1.14 8.29
N ALA A 64 -4.80 -0.45 9.41
CA ALA A 64 -4.47 -1.12 10.66
C ALA A 64 -5.66 -1.94 11.19
N LEU A 65 -6.88 -1.41 11.07
CA LEU A 65 -8.10 -2.11 11.48
C LEU A 65 -8.39 -3.30 10.55
N ALA A 66 -8.30 -3.12 9.23
CA ALA A 66 -8.51 -4.19 8.26
C ALA A 66 -7.52 -5.35 8.46
N ALA A 67 -6.26 -5.06 8.79
CA ALA A 67 -5.27 -6.08 9.14
C ALA A 67 -5.67 -6.86 10.41
N LYS A 68 -6.21 -6.18 11.43
CA LYS A 68 -6.71 -6.84 12.65
C LYS A 68 -7.94 -7.69 12.38
N ASP A 69 -8.80 -7.30 11.45
CA ASP A 69 -9.95 -8.11 11.06
C ASP A 69 -9.52 -9.42 10.38
N VAL A 70 -8.50 -9.37 9.51
CA VAL A 70 -7.89 -10.57 8.90
C VAL A 70 -7.35 -11.52 9.98
N GLU A 71 -6.57 -10.99 10.92
CA GLU A 71 -6.00 -11.77 12.04
C GLU A 71 -7.09 -12.35 12.96
N SER A 72 -8.16 -11.58 13.21
CA SER A 72 -9.30 -12.02 14.00
C SER A 72 -9.98 -13.24 13.38
N TRP A 73 -10.26 -13.20 12.07
CA TRP A 73 -10.86 -14.34 11.37
C TRP A 73 -9.96 -15.57 11.36
N ALA A 74 -8.64 -15.41 11.16
CA ALA A 74 -7.69 -16.52 11.23
C ALA A 74 -7.68 -17.15 12.63
N THR A 75 -7.63 -16.33 13.68
CA THR A 75 -7.61 -16.77 15.08
C THR A 75 -8.90 -17.49 15.46
N SER A 76 -10.06 -16.94 15.10
CA SER A 76 -11.36 -17.59 15.36
C SER A 76 -11.50 -18.93 14.64
N SER A 77 -10.98 -19.05 13.42
CA SER A 77 -11.01 -20.31 12.66
C SER A 77 -10.14 -21.39 13.30
N LEU A 78 -8.95 -21.02 13.77
CA LEU A 78 -8.07 -21.91 14.52
C LEU A 78 -8.71 -22.35 15.85
N ALA A 79 -9.26 -21.41 16.61
CA ALA A 79 -9.93 -21.69 17.88
C ALA A 79 -11.12 -22.64 17.69
N ALA A 80 -11.94 -22.43 16.65
CA ALA A 80 -13.04 -23.31 16.31
C ALA A 80 -12.55 -24.72 15.94
N THR A 81 -11.48 -24.81 15.16
CA THR A 81 -10.88 -26.10 14.76
C THR A 81 -10.37 -26.87 15.98
N LEU A 82 -9.62 -26.21 16.88
CA LEU A 82 -9.11 -26.81 18.12
C LEU A 82 -10.23 -27.28 19.04
N ALA A 83 -11.33 -26.52 19.13
CA ALA A 83 -12.48 -26.90 19.95
C ALA A 83 -13.18 -28.18 19.46
N VAL A 84 -13.11 -28.48 18.17
CA VAL A 84 -13.74 -29.66 17.56
C VAL A 84 -12.79 -30.86 17.51
N ALA A 85 -11.53 -30.66 17.11
CA ALA A 85 -10.58 -31.74 16.88
C ALA A 85 -9.93 -32.30 18.16
N GLY A 86 -9.92 -31.53 19.25
CA GLY A 86 -8.98 -31.78 20.35
C GLY A 86 -7.56 -31.37 19.95
N ALA A 87 -6.65 -31.28 20.92
CA ALA A 87 -5.26 -30.87 20.67
C ALA A 87 -4.31 -31.92 21.25
N ASP A 88 -3.82 -32.83 20.39
CA ASP A 88 -2.63 -33.62 20.70
C ASP A 88 -1.38 -32.88 20.18
N GLU A 89 -0.34 -32.80 21.01
CA GLU A 89 0.92 -32.18 20.63
C GLU A 89 1.55 -32.89 19.42
N GLY A 90 1.75 -32.16 18.33
CA GLY A 90 2.42 -32.65 17.12
C GLY A 90 1.50 -32.96 15.95
N ASP A 91 0.18 -32.83 16.10
CA ASP A 91 -0.75 -33.06 14.99
C ASP A 91 -0.89 -31.83 14.08
N VAL A 92 -0.89 -32.06 12.76
CA VAL A 92 -1.02 -30.98 11.77
C VAL A 92 -2.51 -30.70 11.56
N LEU A 93 -3.01 -29.63 12.17
CA LEU A 93 -4.40 -29.22 12.01
C LEU A 93 -4.61 -28.43 10.71
N SER A 94 -5.51 -28.93 9.85
CA SER A 94 -6.04 -28.15 8.74
C SER A 94 -7.14 -27.23 9.24
N VAL A 95 -6.92 -25.92 9.14
CA VAL A 95 -7.93 -24.90 9.47
C VAL A 95 -8.62 -24.45 8.19
N GLU A 96 -9.94 -24.60 8.14
CA GLU A 96 -10.75 -24.03 7.07
C GLU A 96 -11.07 -22.57 7.40
N LEU A 97 -10.71 -21.66 6.49
CA LEU A 97 -10.97 -20.23 6.65
C LEU A 97 -12.33 -19.86 6.05
N PRO A 98 -13.14 -19.04 6.74
CA PRO A 98 -14.45 -18.67 6.27
C PRO A 98 -14.38 -17.65 5.12
N PRO A 99 -15.43 -17.48 4.29
CA PRO A 99 -15.46 -16.50 3.20
C PRO A 99 -15.16 -15.05 3.64
N GLU A 100 -15.52 -14.71 4.88
CA GLU A 100 -15.27 -13.42 5.51
C GLU A 100 -13.78 -13.12 5.63
N TYR A 101 -12.92 -14.13 5.80
CA TYR A 101 -11.47 -13.96 5.78
C TYR A 101 -11.01 -13.40 4.43
N ALA A 102 -11.49 -13.95 3.32
CA ALA A 102 -11.12 -13.49 1.99
C ALA A 102 -11.61 -12.05 1.73
N THR A 103 -12.79 -11.70 2.26
CA THR A 103 -13.35 -10.35 2.21
C THR A 103 -12.50 -9.37 3.02
N ALA A 104 -12.07 -9.75 4.23
CA ALA A 104 -11.18 -8.94 5.06
C ALA A 104 -9.82 -8.70 4.38
N VAL A 105 -9.27 -9.72 3.71
CA VAL A 105 -8.03 -9.56 2.91
C VAL A 105 -8.24 -8.63 1.73
N ASP A 106 -9.40 -8.66 1.08
CA ASP A 106 -9.72 -7.74 -0.02
C ASP A 106 -9.87 -6.30 0.47
N HIS A 107 -10.48 -6.10 1.65
CA HIS A 107 -10.58 -4.81 2.31
C HIS A 107 -9.20 -4.27 2.69
N LEU A 108 -8.34 -5.09 3.30
CA LEU A 108 -6.96 -4.71 3.60
C LEU A 108 -6.18 -4.26 2.36
N ARG A 109 -6.34 -4.96 1.22
CA ARG A 109 -5.72 -4.55 -0.05
C ARG A 109 -6.22 -3.17 -0.51
N TYR A 110 -7.53 -2.92 -0.37
CA TYR A 110 -8.16 -1.66 -0.76
C TYR A 110 -7.61 -0.49 0.08
N GLU A 111 -7.65 -0.59 1.41
CA GLU A 111 -7.17 0.46 2.32
C GLU A 111 -5.66 0.73 2.13
N ALA A 112 -4.87 -0.32 1.89
CA ALA A 112 -3.45 -0.17 1.65
C ALA A 112 -3.15 0.63 0.37
N ALA A 113 -4.00 0.51 -0.65
CA ALA A 113 -3.89 1.29 -1.86
C ALA A 113 -4.26 2.77 -1.62
N ASP A 114 -5.29 3.03 -0.80
CA ASP A 114 -5.72 4.40 -0.48
C ASP A 114 -4.66 5.16 0.33
N VAL A 115 -3.96 4.50 1.27
CA VAL A 115 -2.79 5.08 1.95
C VAL A 115 -1.74 5.54 0.94
N VAL A 116 -1.38 4.69 -0.02
CA VAL A 116 -0.36 5.01 -1.03
C VAL A 116 -0.84 6.16 -1.92
N TYR A 117 -2.09 6.11 -2.39
CA TYR A 117 -2.65 7.17 -3.22
C TYR A 117 -2.59 8.53 -2.52
N HIS A 118 -3.07 8.60 -1.27
CA HIS A 118 -3.07 9.86 -0.52
C HIS A 118 -1.66 10.33 -0.15
N LEU A 119 -0.73 9.42 0.13
CA LEU A 119 0.68 9.76 0.30
C LEU A 119 1.25 10.40 -0.98
N LEU A 120 1.01 9.82 -2.16
CA LEU A 120 1.49 10.38 -3.43
C LEU A 120 0.90 11.77 -3.70
N VAL A 121 -0.36 12.02 -3.34
CA VAL A 121 -0.96 13.37 -3.42
C VAL A 121 -0.25 14.36 -2.50
N VAL A 122 0.11 13.95 -1.27
CA VAL A 122 0.89 14.80 -0.35
C VAL A 122 2.27 15.10 -0.92
N LEU A 123 2.98 14.10 -1.43
CA LEU A 123 4.32 14.29 -2.02
C LEU A 123 4.27 15.28 -3.20
N GLU A 124 3.35 15.07 -4.15
CA GLU A 124 3.14 15.99 -5.28
C GLU A 124 2.75 17.40 -4.82
N ARG A 125 1.89 17.51 -3.80
CA ARG A 125 1.47 18.81 -3.26
C ARG A 125 2.65 19.63 -2.74
N TYR A 126 3.64 18.97 -2.13
CA TYR A 126 4.83 19.62 -1.57
C TYR A 126 6.06 19.57 -2.49
N GLY A 127 5.91 19.07 -3.72
CA GLY A 127 6.97 19.07 -4.73
C GLY A 127 8.06 18.03 -4.49
N ILE A 128 7.75 16.94 -3.77
CA ILE A 128 8.65 15.80 -3.61
C ILE A 128 8.33 14.81 -4.72
N ASP A 129 9.25 14.67 -5.69
CA ASP A 129 9.06 13.76 -6.80
C ASP A 129 9.32 12.29 -6.40
N LEU A 130 8.95 11.36 -7.30
CA LEU A 130 9.12 9.93 -7.06
C LEU A 130 10.59 9.52 -6.95
N ASP A 131 11.53 10.22 -7.61
CA ASP A 131 12.95 9.89 -7.54
C ASP A 131 13.53 10.29 -6.17
N GLU A 132 13.16 11.46 -5.66
CA GLU A 132 13.52 11.92 -4.32
C GLU A 132 12.94 10.98 -3.25
N PHE A 133 11.66 10.59 -3.38
CA PHE A 133 11.05 9.64 -2.46
C PHE A 133 11.69 8.24 -2.56
N ALA A 134 11.96 7.75 -3.77
CA ALA A 134 12.66 6.48 -3.98
C ALA A 134 14.07 6.53 -3.38
N ALA A 135 14.77 7.65 -3.49
CA ALA A 135 16.09 7.84 -2.90
C ALA A 135 16.06 7.74 -1.36
N GLU A 136 15.03 8.27 -0.70
CA GLU A 136 14.83 8.09 0.75
C GLU A 136 14.54 6.62 1.10
N LEU A 137 13.68 5.93 0.33
CA LEU A 137 13.42 4.50 0.54
C LEU A 137 14.68 3.65 0.34
N ASN A 138 15.48 3.94 -0.69
CA ASN A 138 16.75 3.28 -0.99
C ASN A 138 17.77 3.43 0.13
N ALA A 139 17.66 4.49 0.95
CA ALA A 139 18.53 4.69 2.11
C ALA A 139 18.22 3.73 3.27
N ARG A 140 17.09 3.00 3.23
CA ARG A 140 16.71 1.98 4.21
C ARG A 140 17.29 0.58 3.89
N MET A 141 17.80 0.39 2.68
CA MET A 141 18.39 -0.86 2.22
C MET A 141 19.91 -0.83 2.35
N THR A 142 20.50 -1.98 2.63
CA THR A 142 21.96 -2.17 2.51
C THR A 142 22.39 -2.06 1.03
N GLU A 143 23.69 -1.96 0.79
CA GLU A 143 24.23 -1.88 -0.57
C GLU A 143 23.92 -3.13 -1.41
N GLY A 144 23.87 -4.32 -0.79
CA GLY A 144 23.56 -5.57 -1.48
C GLY A 144 22.08 -5.77 -1.78
N GLU A 145 21.18 -5.14 -1.03
CA GLU A 145 19.72 -5.23 -1.22
C GLU A 145 19.20 -4.20 -2.22
N ARG A 146 19.86 -3.03 -2.30
CA ARG A 146 19.41 -1.92 -3.14
C ARG A 146 19.49 -2.28 -4.63
N PRO A 147 18.49 -1.89 -5.45
CA PRO A 147 18.57 -2.08 -6.89
C PRO A 147 19.81 -1.39 -7.50
N ARG A 148 20.41 -2.03 -8.49
CA ARG A 148 21.57 -1.48 -9.20
C ARG A 148 21.17 -0.20 -9.93
N GLY A 149 21.93 0.87 -9.74
CA GLY A 149 21.67 2.18 -10.36
C GLY A 149 20.57 2.99 -9.68
N ALA A 150 20.02 2.53 -8.55
CA ALA A 150 18.99 3.26 -7.83
C ALA A 150 19.48 4.64 -7.34
N VAL A 151 18.61 5.63 -7.48
CA VAL A 151 18.83 7.03 -7.04
C VAL A 151 19.10 7.13 -5.54
N ARG A 152 19.87 8.14 -5.15
CA ARG A 152 20.32 8.35 -3.76
C ARG A 152 20.25 9.82 -3.39
N LEU A 153 19.86 10.10 -2.15
CA LEU A 153 19.98 11.42 -1.57
C LEU A 153 21.45 11.74 -1.36
N ARG A 154 21.81 13.01 -1.48
CA ARG A 154 23.14 13.49 -1.08
C ARG A 154 23.26 13.46 0.44
N GLU A 155 24.47 13.26 0.95
CA GLU A 155 24.73 13.05 2.38
C GLU A 155 24.20 14.21 3.25
N GLU A 156 24.27 15.45 2.77
CA GLU A 156 23.78 16.63 3.48
C GLU A 156 22.25 16.65 3.71
N HIS A 157 21.50 15.88 2.93
CA HIS A 157 20.04 15.77 3.02
C HIS A 157 19.59 14.59 3.89
N ILE A 158 20.50 13.67 4.25
CA ILE A 158 20.20 12.52 5.09
C ILE A 158 20.26 12.94 6.57
N LYS A 159 19.22 13.62 7.04
CA LYS A 159 19.07 13.97 8.47
C LYS A 159 18.32 12.86 9.20
N ARG A 160 19.05 11.83 9.62
CA ARG A 160 18.58 10.85 10.59
C ARG A 160 18.41 11.58 11.93
N GLY A 161 17.21 12.11 12.21
CA GLY A 161 16.86 12.56 13.55
C GLY A 161 17.17 11.44 14.54
N LYS A 162 17.86 11.77 15.65
CA LYS A 162 18.03 10.83 16.76
C LYS A 162 16.70 10.60 17.47
#